data_AF-A0A9N9KEC1-F1
#
_entry.id   AF-A0A9N9KEC1-F1
#
_cell.length_a   1.000
_cell.length_b   1.000
_cell.length_c   1.000
_cell.angle_alpha   90.00
_cell.angle_beta   90.00
_cell.angle_gamma   90.00
#
_symmetry.space_group_name_H-M   'P 1'
#
loop_
_entity.id
_entity.type
_entity.pdbx_description
1 polymer ?
#
loop_
_entity_poly.entity_id
_entity_poly.type
_entity_poly.pdbx_seq_one_letter_code
_entity_poly.pdbx_strand_id
1 'polypeptide(L)'
;SNYLSPEIIQALQLLYLKIENLAVSNNFYENVLKIFKCSNASLHLVKKKLQQLVSFEETKVEMCINSCQAFTEEFIEDNICQICGESRYDSKENPRKFAIYFPLIPRLRIQYADPTCANQLRYRANYKQDNETIRDIYNGKLYKEILEEGLLPDDRDI
;
A
#
# COMPACT_ATOMS: atom_id res chain seq x y z
N SER A 1 -11.39 21.76 -0.76
CA SER A 1 -12.12 21.25 0.41
C SER A 1 -12.71 19.90 0.05
N ASN A 2 -12.17 18.79 0.59
CA ASN A 2 -12.68 17.43 0.38
C ASN A 2 -13.91 17.19 1.27
N TYR A 3 -14.96 17.98 1.08
CA TYR A 3 -16.21 17.77 1.79
C TYR A 3 -16.94 16.56 1.18
N LEU A 4 -17.03 15.47 1.94
CA LEU A 4 -17.85 14.31 1.59
C LEU A 4 -19.27 14.56 2.08
N SER A 5 -20.26 14.32 1.22
CA SER A 5 -21.65 14.41 1.66
C SER A 5 -21.96 13.30 2.67
N PRO A 6 -22.90 13.52 3.61
CA PRO A 6 -23.32 12.50 4.57
C PRO A 6 -23.73 11.18 3.91
N GLU A 7 -24.36 11.23 2.74
CA GLU A 7 -24.77 10.06 1.97
C GLU A 7 -23.57 9.26 1.47
N ILE A 8 -22.50 9.93 1.02
CA ILE A 8 -21.26 9.24 0.60
C ILE A 8 -20.54 8.63 1.80
N ILE A 9 -20.52 9.31 2.95
CA ILE A 9 -19.94 8.76 4.19
C ILE A 9 -20.67 7.49 4.58
N GLN A 10 -22.00 7.52 4.59
CA GLN A 10 -22.83 6.35 4.90
C GLN A 10 -22.62 5.22 3.87
N ALA A 11 -22.55 5.55 2.58
CA ALA A 11 -22.30 4.57 1.54
C ALA A 11 -20.90 3.92 1.63
N LEU A 12 -19.88 4.67 2.10
CA LEU A 12 -18.54 4.15 2.39
C LEU A 12 -18.56 3.18 3.58
N GLN A 13 -19.29 3.49 4.65
CA GLN A 13 -19.47 2.58 5.80
C GLN A 13 -20.17 1.28 5.38
N LEU A 14 -21.20 1.36 4.54
CA LEU A 14 -21.86 0.19 3.97
C LEU A 14 -20.92 -0.61 3.06
N LEU A 15 -20.01 0.07 2.35
CA LEU A 15 -19.01 -0.60 1.51
C LEU A 15 -18.00 -1.37 2.37
N TYR A 16 -17.59 -0.81 3.52
CA TYR A 16 -16.77 -1.52 4.49
C TYR A 16 -17.44 -2.82 4.96
N LEU A 17 -18.72 -2.76 5.36
CA LEU A 17 -19.47 -3.97 5.76
C LEU A 17 -19.56 -5.02 4.64
N LYS A 18 -19.72 -4.59 3.39
CA LYS A 18 -19.68 -5.48 2.22
C LYS A 18 -18.32 -6.15 2.08
N ILE A 19 -17.21 -5.44 2.30
CA ILE A 19 -15.86 -5.98 2.16
C ILE A 19 -15.57 -7.01 3.26
N GLU A 20 -15.94 -6.71 4.50
CA GLU A 20 -15.84 -7.65 5.63
C GLU A 20 -16.69 -8.92 5.41
N ASN A 21 -17.77 -8.82 4.63
CA ASN A 21 -18.71 -9.91 4.37
C ASN A 21 -18.71 -10.28 2.88
N LEU A 22 -17.67 -10.99 2.43
CA LEU A 22 -17.42 -11.36 1.03
C LEU A 22 -18.59 -12.08 0.31
N ALA A 23 -19.55 -12.63 1.06
CA ALA A 23 -20.79 -13.22 0.53
C ALA A 23 -21.80 -12.19 -0.03
N VAL A 24 -21.60 -10.89 0.25
CA VAL A 24 -22.50 -9.83 -0.20
C VAL A 24 -22.27 -9.51 -1.68
N SER A 25 -23.27 -9.76 -2.52
CA SER A 25 -23.21 -9.45 -3.95
C SER A 25 -23.23 -7.93 -4.22
N ASN A 26 -22.83 -7.51 -5.43
CA ASN A 26 -22.91 -6.10 -5.82
C ASN A 26 -24.37 -5.63 -5.87
N ASN A 27 -25.28 -6.47 -6.39
CA ASN A 27 -26.70 -6.16 -6.44
C ASN A 27 -27.32 -5.99 -5.04
N PHE A 28 -26.91 -6.82 -4.08
CA PHE A 28 -27.36 -6.65 -2.69
C PHE A 28 -26.92 -5.30 -2.12
N TYR A 29 -25.65 -4.92 -2.33
CA TYR A 29 -25.15 -3.62 -1.88
C TYR A 29 -25.91 -2.45 -2.50
N GLU A 30 -26.20 -2.48 -3.81
CA GLU A 30 -26.99 -1.44 -4.48
C GLU A 30 -28.42 -1.36 -3.91
N ASN A 31 -29.02 -2.49 -3.53
CA ASN A 31 -30.33 -2.49 -2.84
C ASN A 31 -30.24 -1.90 -1.44
N VAL A 32 -29.16 -2.19 -0.69
CA VAL A 32 -28.91 -1.58 0.62
C VAL A 32 -28.76 -0.07 0.49
N LEU A 33 -28.03 0.44 -0.51
CA LEU A 33 -27.93 1.89 -0.73
C LEU A 33 -29.30 2.55 -0.93
N LYS A 34 -30.22 1.90 -1.66
CA LYS A 34 -31.60 2.40 -1.84
C LYS A 34 -32.37 2.45 -0.53
N ILE A 35 -32.29 1.39 0.29
CA ILE A 35 -32.98 1.31 1.60
C ILE A 35 -32.49 2.42 2.52
N PHE A 36 -31.18 2.65 2.56
CA PHE A 36 -30.55 3.68 3.39
C PHE A 36 -30.61 5.08 2.78
N LYS A 37 -31.44 5.30 1.75
CA LYS A 37 -31.64 6.60 1.08
C LYS A 37 -30.36 7.22 0.52
N CYS A 38 -29.34 6.40 0.26
CA CYS A 38 -28.11 6.78 -0.43
C CYS A 38 -28.30 6.71 -1.96
N SER A 39 -29.46 7.13 -2.48
CA SER A 39 -29.85 6.92 -3.89
C SER A 39 -28.95 7.62 -4.90
N ASN A 40 -28.20 8.63 -4.47
CA ASN A 40 -27.22 9.33 -5.29
C ASN A 40 -25.83 8.64 -5.29
N ALA A 41 -25.66 7.59 -4.49
CA ALA A 41 -24.46 6.77 -4.46
C ALA A 41 -24.66 5.49 -5.28
N SER A 42 -23.57 4.99 -5.85
CA SER A 42 -23.49 3.67 -6.49
C SER A 42 -22.18 3.01 -6.09
N LEU A 43 -22.07 1.70 -6.21
CA LEU A 43 -20.83 0.98 -5.93
C LEU A 43 -19.64 1.57 -6.71
N HIS A 44 -19.86 1.94 -7.96
CA HIS A 44 -18.84 2.57 -8.79
C HIS A 44 -18.43 3.94 -8.23
N LEU A 45 -19.39 4.80 -7.91
CA LEU A 45 -19.11 6.14 -7.39
C LEU A 45 -18.40 6.07 -6.03
N VAL A 46 -18.86 5.20 -5.13
CA VAL A 46 -18.28 5.03 -3.79
C VAL A 46 -16.86 4.49 -3.88
N LYS A 47 -16.59 3.51 -4.74
CA LYS A 47 -15.22 3.02 -4.99
C LYS A 47 -14.32 4.11 -5.56
N LYS A 48 -14.81 4.89 -6.53
CA LYS A 48 -14.07 6.02 -7.11
C LYS A 48 -13.76 7.09 -6.06
N LYS A 49 -14.73 7.40 -5.19
CA LYS A 49 -14.54 8.32 -4.07
C LYS A 49 -13.52 7.80 -3.07
N LEU A 50 -13.58 6.52 -2.72
CA LEU A 50 -12.57 5.88 -1.88
C LEU A 50 -11.17 6.03 -2.49
N GLN A 51 -11.00 5.68 -3.77
CA GLN A 51 -9.72 5.85 -4.48
C GLN A 51 -9.19 7.30 -4.43
N GLN A 52 -10.07 8.28 -4.62
CA GLN A 52 -9.72 9.71 -4.51
C GLN A 52 -9.29 10.13 -3.10
N LEU A 53 -9.86 9.52 -2.06
CA LEU A 53 -9.54 9.84 -0.67
C LEU A 53 -8.21 9.23 -0.20
N VAL A 54 -7.91 8.00 -0.64
CA VAL A 54 -6.75 7.25 -0.15
C VAL A 54 -5.50 7.38 -1.03
N SER A 55 -5.52 8.22 -2.08
CA SER A 55 -4.42 8.37 -3.05
C SER A 55 -3.82 7.02 -3.46
N PHE A 56 -4.69 6.05 -3.76
CA PHE A 56 -4.31 4.66 -3.96
C PHE A 56 -4.11 4.40 -5.45
N GLU A 57 -3.01 4.93 -5.97
CA GLU A 57 -2.58 4.70 -7.34
C GLU A 57 -1.44 3.69 -7.37
N GLU A 58 -1.59 2.66 -8.21
CA GLU A 58 -0.52 1.72 -8.48
C GLU A 58 0.56 2.40 -9.32
N THR A 59 1.82 2.17 -8.97
CA THR A 59 2.95 2.56 -9.80
C THR A 59 3.36 1.39 -10.66
N LYS A 60 3.50 1.66 -11.96
CA LYS A 60 3.98 0.71 -12.95
C LYS A 60 5.40 1.07 -13.30
N VAL A 61 6.30 0.11 -13.11
CA VAL A 61 7.71 0.24 -13.46
C VAL A 61 8.03 -0.78 -14.52
N GLU A 62 8.54 -0.32 -15.65
CA GLU A 62 9.03 -1.20 -16.70
C GLU A 62 10.19 -2.04 -16.17
N MET A 63 10.22 -3.32 -16.52
CA MET A 63 11.28 -4.21 -16.06
C MET A 63 11.66 -5.23 -17.12
N CYS A 64 12.83 -5.84 -16.94
CA CYS A 64 13.26 -6.94 -17.79
C CYS A 64 12.24 -8.08 -17.76
N ILE A 65 12.03 -8.74 -18.91
CA ILE A 65 11.11 -9.89 -19.02
C ILE A 65 11.43 -11.00 -18.00
N ASN A 66 12.71 -11.19 -17.70
CA ASN A 66 13.22 -12.16 -16.72
C ASN A 66 13.28 -11.62 -15.28
N SER A 67 12.72 -10.44 -15.02
CA SER A 67 12.73 -9.75 -13.72
C SER A 67 14.13 -9.41 -13.16
N CYS A 68 15.18 -9.42 -13.96
CA CYS A 68 16.54 -9.20 -13.47
C CYS A 68 16.77 -7.76 -12.96
N GLN A 69 16.21 -6.78 -13.67
CA GLN A 69 16.31 -5.36 -13.33
C GLN A 69 15.00 -4.62 -13.64
N ALA A 70 14.78 -3.52 -12.91
CA ALA A 70 13.80 -2.50 -13.25
C ALA A 70 14.47 -1.40 -14.07
N PHE A 71 13.77 -0.85 -15.07
CA PHE A 71 14.24 0.27 -15.88
C PHE A 71 13.85 1.58 -15.21
N THR A 72 14.54 1.90 -14.12
CA THR A 72 14.33 3.11 -13.30
C THR A 72 15.66 3.78 -13.01
N GLU A 73 15.61 5.06 -12.62
CA GLU A 73 16.79 5.84 -12.21
C GLU A 73 17.93 5.74 -13.22
N GLU A 74 19.05 5.10 -12.84
CA GLU A 74 20.23 4.92 -13.68
C GLU A 74 19.99 4.07 -14.94
N PHE A 75 18.96 3.22 -14.95
CA PHE A 75 18.60 2.35 -16.07
C PHE A 75 17.42 2.90 -16.90
N ILE A 76 17.03 4.16 -16.71
CA ILE A 76 15.82 4.71 -17.35
C ILE A 76 15.97 4.83 -18.88
N GLU A 77 17.18 5.09 -19.37
CA GLU A 77 17.50 5.21 -20.79
C GLU A 77 17.92 3.87 -21.43
N ASP A 78 17.99 2.80 -20.63
CA ASP A 78 18.41 1.50 -21.14
C ASP A 78 17.29 0.81 -21.93
N ASN A 79 17.66 0.31 -23.11
CA ASN A 79 16.79 -0.51 -23.96
C ASN A 79 17.08 -2.02 -23.82
N ILE A 80 18.15 -2.38 -23.12
CA ILE A 80 18.60 -3.76 -22.94
C ILE A 80 18.90 -3.98 -21.46
N CYS A 81 18.54 -5.16 -20.95
CA CYS A 81 18.88 -5.57 -19.60
C CYS A 81 20.40 -5.77 -19.45
N GLN A 82 21.04 -5.05 -18.52
CA GLN A 82 22.49 -5.14 -18.30
C GLN A 82 22.92 -6.48 -17.69
N ILE A 83 21.97 -7.25 -17.13
CA ILE A 83 22.24 -8.54 -16.48
C ILE A 83 22.11 -9.71 -17.47
N CYS A 84 21.04 -9.75 -18.26
CA CYS A 84 20.74 -10.90 -19.12
C CYS A 84 20.68 -10.60 -20.62
N GLY A 85 20.93 -9.35 -21.04
CA GLY A 85 20.97 -8.96 -22.45
C GLY A 85 19.62 -8.94 -23.17
N GLU A 86 18.51 -9.19 -22.47
CA GLU A 86 17.18 -9.16 -23.07
C GLU A 86 16.72 -7.74 -23.38
N SER A 87 16.09 -7.54 -24.53
CA SER A 87 15.45 -6.28 -24.90
C SER A 87 14.35 -5.90 -23.90
N ARG A 88 14.29 -4.62 -23.54
CA ARG A 88 13.20 -3.99 -22.77
C ARG A 88 11.88 -4.02 -23.53
N TYR A 89 11.94 -3.74 -24.83
CA TYR A 89 10.78 -3.58 -25.70
C TYR A 89 10.58 -4.78 -26.62
N ASP A 90 9.33 -5.04 -26.98
CA ASP A 90 8.96 -6.00 -28.03
C ASP A 90 9.11 -5.40 -29.44
N SER A 91 8.76 -6.16 -30.47
CA SER A 91 8.83 -5.72 -31.86
C SER A 91 7.86 -4.58 -32.23
N LYS A 92 6.95 -4.22 -31.32
CA LYS A 92 6.00 -3.10 -31.45
C LYS A 92 6.35 -1.94 -30.51
N GLU A 93 7.57 -1.93 -29.97
CA GLU A 93 8.07 -0.91 -29.04
C GLU A 93 7.28 -0.84 -27.71
N ASN A 94 6.59 -1.92 -27.32
CA ASN A 94 5.92 -1.97 -26.02
C ASN A 94 6.84 -2.58 -24.96
N PRO A 95 6.86 -2.06 -23.72
CA PRO A 95 7.59 -2.70 -22.63
C PRO A 95 7.12 -4.14 -22.44
N ARG A 96 8.06 -5.07 -22.39
CA ARG A 96 7.73 -6.50 -22.33
C ARG A 96 7.18 -6.94 -20.98
N LYS A 97 7.46 -6.17 -19.91
CA LYS A 97 7.01 -6.47 -18.55
C LYS A 97 6.97 -5.22 -17.69
N PHE A 98 6.03 -5.22 -16.74
CA PHE A 98 5.94 -4.22 -15.67
C PHE A 98 5.98 -4.91 -14.31
N ALA A 99 6.68 -4.31 -13.35
CA ALA A 99 6.42 -4.48 -11.94
C ALA A 99 5.32 -3.49 -11.54
N ILE A 100 4.29 -3.99 -10.85
CA ILE A 100 3.23 -3.16 -10.30
C ILE A 100 3.40 -3.17 -8.79
N TYR A 101 3.59 -1.99 -8.21
CA TYR A 101 3.64 -1.84 -6.77
C TYR A 101 2.80 -0.65 -6.34
N PHE A 102 2.57 -0.54 -5.05
CA PHE A 102 1.88 0.60 -4.48
C PHE A 102 2.86 1.42 -3.66
N PRO A 103 2.92 2.75 -3.86
CA PRO A 103 3.87 3.59 -3.16
C PRO A 103 3.77 3.45 -1.64
N LEU A 104 4.91 3.26 -0.97
CA LEU A 104 4.97 3.05 0.48
C LEU A 104 4.63 4.33 1.24
N ILE A 105 5.13 5.49 0.81
CA ILE A 105 4.95 6.78 1.50
C ILE A 105 3.47 7.11 1.78
N PRO A 106 2.54 7.13 0.79
CA PRO A 106 1.15 7.45 1.07
C PRO A 106 0.48 6.42 2.00
N ARG A 107 0.90 5.14 1.91
CA ARG A 107 0.39 4.09 2.80
C ARG A 107 0.83 4.31 4.24
N LEU A 108 2.12 4.58 4.46
CA LEU A 108 2.65 4.90 5.78
C LEU A 108 1.97 6.12 6.37
N ARG A 109 1.73 7.18 5.57
CA ARG A 109 0.96 8.36 6.02
C ARG A 109 -0.44 8.00 6.49
N ILE A 110 -1.16 7.13 5.78
CA ILE A 110 -2.50 6.66 6.18
C ILE A 110 -2.43 5.85 7.48
N GLN A 111 -1.47 4.91 7.58
CA GLN A 111 -1.32 4.07 8.77
C GLN A 111 -0.93 4.89 10.01
N TYR A 112 -0.06 5.90 9.86
CA TYR A 112 0.32 6.79 10.96
C TYR A 112 -0.77 7.82 11.32
N ALA A 113 -1.73 8.09 10.42
CA ALA A 113 -2.87 8.94 10.72
C ALA A 113 -3.90 8.24 11.62
N ASP A 114 -3.94 6.91 11.62
CA ASP A 114 -4.74 6.13 12.57
C ASP A 114 -3.96 5.93 13.89
N PRO A 115 -4.47 6.37 15.05
CA PRO A 115 -3.75 6.25 16.32
C PRO A 115 -3.45 4.80 16.74
N THR A 116 -4.33 3.86 16.39
CA THR A 116 -4.15 2.44 16.75
C THR A 116 -3.01 1.84 15.93
N CYS A 117 -3.04 2.01 14.62
CA CYS A 117 -1.98 1.58 13.72
C CYS A 117 -0.65 2.29 14.02
N ALA A 118 -0.67 3.59 14.29
CA ALA A 118 0.53 4.34 14.66
C ALA A 118 1.20 3.78 15.92
N ASN A 119 0.42 3.35 16.92
CA ASN A 119 0.96 2.71 18.12
C ASN A 119 1.54 1.33 17.83
N GLN A 120 0.91 0.55 16.95
CA GLN A 120 1.42 -0.76 16.52
C GLN A 120 2.72 -0.63 15.72
N LEU A 121 2.84 0.37 14.84
CA LEU A 121 4.04 0.61 14.04
C LEU A 121 5.26 0.99 14.91
N ARG A 122 5.04 1.55 16.10
CA ARG A 122 6.10 1.81 17.09
C ARG A 122 6.48 0.57 17.93
N TYR A 123 6.01 -0.63 17.58
CA TYR A 123 6.31 -1.85 18.32
C TYR A 123 7.83 -2.05 18.50
N ARG A 124 8.62 -1.78 17.44
CA ARG A 124 10.09 -1.80 17.50
C ARG A 124 10.65 -0.92 18.62
N ALA A 125 10.27 0.36 18.62
CA ALA A 125 10.79 1.34 19.58
C ALA A 125 10.32 1.06 21.02
N ASN A 126 9.14 0.47 21.16
CA ASN A 126 8.58 0.08 22.46
C ASN A 126 8.96 -1.35 22.89
N TYR A 127 9.73 -2.08 22.07
CA TYR A 127 10.09 -3.45 22.35
C TYR A 127 11.02 -3.52 23.56
N LYS A 128 10.58 -4.22 24.61
CA LYS A 128 11.40 -4.46 25.78
C LYS A 128 12.28 -5.69 25.53
N GLN A 129 13.57 -5.44 25.39
CA GLN A 129 14.55 -6.51 25.26
C GLN A 129 14.51 -7.42 26.48
N ASP A 130 14.51 -8.71 26.20
CA ASP A 130 14.74 -9.77 27.17
C ASP A 130 16.02 -10.48 26.75
N ASN A 131 16.96 -10.58 27.68
CA ASN A 131 18.28 -11.15 27.43
C ASN A 131 18.31 -12.66 27.68
N GLU A 132 17.21 -13.24 28.18
CA GLU A 132 17.15 -14.67 28.51
C GLU A 132 16.71 -15.51 27.31
N THR A 133 15.91 -14.95 26.40
CA THR A 133 15.37 -15.67 25.25
C THR A 133 15.28 -14.79 24.00
N ILE A 134 15.58 -15.38 22.84
CA ILE A 134 15.33 -14.75 21.55
C ILE A 134 13.85 -14.94 21.24
N ARG A 135 13.07 -13.86 21.31
CA ARG A 135 11.62 -13.86 21.04
C ARG A 135 11.26 -13.13 19.76
N ASP A 136 12.11 -12.21 19.33
CA ASP A 136 11.90 -11.36 18.17
C ASP A 136 13.24 -11.04 17.48
N ILE A 137 13.19 -10.49 16.27
CA ILE A 137 14.37 -10.02 15.53
C ILE A 137 15.14 -8.94 16.31
N TYR A 138 14.45 -8.20 17.18
CA TYR A 138 15.03 -7.15 18.02
C TYR A 138 15.92 -7.66 19.17
N ASN A 139 15.97 -8.97 19.42
CA ASN A 139 16.97 -9.58 20.31
C ASN A 139 18.28 -9.91 19.56
N GLY A 140 18.27 -9.88 18.22
CA GLY A 140 19.40 -10.27 17.38
C GLY A 140 20.61 -9.36 17.56
N LYS A 141 21.81 -9.94 17.43
CA LYS A 141 23.08 -9.22 17.57
C LYS A 141 23.17 -8.02 16.64
N LEU A 142 22.83 -8.22 15.36
CA LEU A 142 22.87 -7.15 14.35
C LEU A 142 21.96 -5.97 14.71
N TYR A 143 20.77 -6.23 15.25
CA TYR A 143 19.86 -5.15 15.65
C TYR A 143 20.45 -4.34 16.82
N LYS A 144 21.12 -5.00 17.76
CA LYS A 144 21.81 -4.31 18.86
C LYS A 144 22.96 -3.43 18.35
N GLU A 145 23.75 -3.94 17.41
CA GLU A 145 24.82 -3.16 16.75
C GLU A 145 24.25 -1.92 16.06
N ILE A 146 23.16 -2.05 15.30
CA ILE A 146 22.47 -0.92 14.64
C ILE A 146 21.99 0.14 15.65
N LEU A 147 21.48 -0.29 16.81
CA LEU A 147 21.07 0.63 17.88
C LEU A 147 22.26 1.33 18.54
N GLU A 148 23.36 0.62 18.78
CA GLU A 148 24.61 1.16 19.35
C GLU A 148 25.26 2.19 18.41
N GLU A 149 25.15 1.98 17.09
CA GLU A 149 25.60 2.93 16.07
C GLU A 149 24.67 4.16 15.93
N GLY A 150 23.52 4.18 16.59
CA GLY A 150 22.59 5.31 16.56
C GLY A 150 21.87 5.48 15.23
N LEU A 151 21.75 4.41 14.44
CA LEU A 151 21.13 4.43 13.10
C LEU A 151 19.60 4.49 13.11
N LEU A 152 18.98 4.28 14.27
CA LEU A 152 17.51 4.32 14.47
C LEU A 152 17.12 5.32 15.57
N PRO A 153 17.42 6.63 15.41
CA PRO A 153 17.19 7.63 16.45
C PRO A 153 15.72 7.99 16.68
N ASP A 154 14.84 7.77 15.71
CA ASP A 154 13.41 8.09 15.78
C ASP A 154 12.57 6.84 16.11
N ASP A 155 11.50 7.00 16.87
CA ASP A 155 10.61 5.90 17.24
C ASP A 155 9.83 5.35 16.03
N ARG A 156 9.81 6.10 14.92
CA ARG A 156 9.17 5.75 13.65
C ARG A 156 10.12 5.16 12.62
N ASP A 157 11.41 5.04 12.93
CA ASP A 157 12.37 4.41 12.01
C ASP A 157 12.01 2.93 11.80
N ILE A 158 12.13 2.47 10.55
CA ILE A 158 11.75 1.14 10.05
C ILE A 158 12.99 0.38 9.61
#